data_AF-A0A6G0ZGT0-F1
#
_entry.id   AF-A0A6G0ZGT0-F1
#
_cell.length_a   1.000
_cell.length_b   1.000
_cell.length_c   1.000
_cell.angle_alpha   90.00
_cell.angle_beta   90.00
_cell.angle_gamma   90.00
#
_symmetry.space_group_name_H-M   'P 1'
#
loop_
_entity.id
_entity.type
_entity.pdbx_description
1 polymer ?
#
loop_
_entity_poly.entity_id
_entity_poly.type
_entity_poly.pdbx_seq_one_letter_code
_entity_poly.pdbx_strand_id
1 'polypeptide(L)' 'LVGPHFAQCLKDSIGDRFYSILIDESTDISVLKFLGISIMYFDKNFKRIISTYLSLVMMESCDAQAIVTAIPKGNFK' A
#
# COMPACT_ATOMS: atom_id res chain seq x y z
N LEU A 1 0.91 -10.89 2.84
CA LEU A 1 -0.10 -10.27 3.72
C LEU A 1 0.61 -9.70 4.93
N VAL A 2 0.47 -8.40 5.17
CA VAL A 2 0.88 -7.77 6.42
C VAL A 2 0.04 -8.37 7.55
N GLY A 3 0.68 -9.03 8.51
CA GLY A 3 -0.04 -9.64 9.63
C GLY A 3 -0.76 -8.59 10.50
N PRO A 4 -1.83 -8.96 11.23
CA PRO A 4 -2.67 -8.01 11.97
C PRO A 4 -1.88 -7.17 12.98
N HIS A 5 -0.85 -7.74 13.61
CA HIS A 5 0.05 -7.02 14.51
C HIS A 5 0.79 -5.86 13.81
N PHE A 6 1.32 -6.11 12.61
CA PHE A 6 2.06 -5.09 11.86
C PHE A 6 1.13 -4.00 11.34
N ALA A 7 -0.11 -4.35 10.97
CA ALA A 7 -1.11 -3.35 10.60
C ALA A 7 -1.45 -2.42 11.77
N GLN A 8 -1.55 -2.93 13.00
CA GLN A 8 -1.77 -2.11 14.18
C GLN A 8 -0.58 -1.20 14.48
N CYS A 9 0.65 -1.74 14.46
CA CYS A 9 1.86 -0.92 14.66
C CYS A 9 1.97 0.20 13.62
N LEU A 10 1.62 -0.09 12.37
CA LEU A 10 1.61 0.90 11.29
C LEU A 10 0.57 2.01 11.56
N LYS A 11 -0.65 1.63 11.96
CA LYS A 11 -1.70 2.60 12.34
C LYS A 11 -1.27 3.47 13.52
N ASP A 12 -0.70 2.88 14.57
CA ASP A 12 -0.24 3.62 15.75
C ASP A 12 0.95 4.55 15.42
N SER A 13 1.85 4.10 14.55
CA SER A 13 3.01 4.86 14.09
C SER A 13 2.61 6.03 13.18
N ILE A 14 1.60 5.88 12.33
CA ILE A 14 1.08 6.99 11.52
C ILE A 14 0.24 7.93 12.38
N GLY A 15 -0.76 7.40 13.12
CA GLY A 15 -1.72 8.18 13.90
C GLY A 15 -2.50 9.18 13.04
N ASP A 16 -2.80 10.36 13.59
CA ASP A 16 -3.53 11.44 12.87
C ASP A 16 -2.63 12.28 11.93
N ARG A 17 -1.60 11.67 11.35
CA ARG A 17 -0.64 12.37 10.48
C ARG A 17 -0.84 12.01 9.02
N PHE A 18 -0.34 12.88 8.16
CA PHE A 18 -0.32 12.65 6.73
C PHE A 18 0.60 11.48 6.37
N TYR A 19 0.14 10.72 5.38
CA TYR A 19 0.88 9.67 4.71
C TYR A 19 0.60 9.75 3.21
N SER A 20 1.47 9.13 2.42
CA SER A 20 1.30 8.96 0.99
C SER A 20 1.16 7.47 0.68
N ILE A 21 0.30 7.13 -0.28
CA ILE A 21 0.26 5.79 -0.86
C ILE A 21 0.99 5.85 -2.20
N LEU A 22 1.92 4.93 -2.40
CA LEU A 22 2.61 4.70 -3.66
C LEU A 22 1.95 3.50 -4.32
N ILE A 23 1.48 3.70 -5.54
CA ILE A 23 0.85 2.69 -6.37
C ILE A 23 1.68 2.60 -7.64
N ASP A 24 2.22 1.42 -7.91
CA ASP A 24 3.08 1.17 -9.07
C ASP A 24 2.57 -0.02 -9.85
N GLU A 25 2.46 0.13 -11.18
CA GLU A 25 2.11 -0.97 -12.08
C GLU A 25 3.37 -1.57 -12.69
N SER A 26 3.52 -2.89 -12.59
CA SER A 26 4.49 -3.64 -13.36
C SER A 26 3.81 -4.69 -14.23
N THR A 27 4.37 -4.93 -15.41
CA THR A 27 3.95 -6.02 -16.30
C THR A 27 5.04 -7.08 -16.29
N ASP A 28 4.70 -8.32 -15.96
CA ASP A 28 5.60 -9.46 -16.07
C ASP A 28 5.76 -9.91 -17.53
N ILE A 29 6.84 -10.64 -17.82
CA ILE A 29 7.16 -11.17 -19.15
C ILE A 29 6.02 -12.03 -19.71
N SER A 30 5.20 -12.64 -18.83
CA SER A 30 4.00 -13.42 -19.18
C SER A 30 2.74 -12.60 -19.50
N VAL A 31 2.84 -11.28 -19.66
CA VAL A 31 1.72 -10.33 -19.91
C VAL A 31 0.80 -10.12 -18.69
N LEU A 32 1.11 -10.73 -17.55
CA LEU A 32 0.40 -10.50 -16.30
C LEU A 32 0.74 -9.12 -15.72
N LYS A 33 -0.27 -8.38 -15.29
CA LYS A 33 -0.10 -7.08 -14.65
C LYS A 33 -0.11 -7.23 -13.14
N PHE A 34 0.69 -6.42 -12.46
CA PHE A 34 0.75 -6.38 -11.01
C PHE A 34 0.67 -4.95 -10.52
N LEU A 35 -0.06 -4.76 -9.42
CA LEU A 35 -0.15 -3.49 -8.73
C LEU A 35 0.53 -3.60 -7.38
N GLY A 36 1.68 -2.97 -7.25
CA GLY A 36 2.40 -2.82 -6.00
C GLY A 36 1.83 -1.65 -5.21
N ILE A 37 1.44 -1.89 -3.95
CA ILE A 37 0.92 -0.87 -3.05
C ILE A 37 1.86 -0.74 -1.86
N SER A 38 2.39 0.46 -1.67
CA SER A 38 3.22 0.81 -0.52
C SER A 38 2.71 2.08 0.15
N ILE A 39 3.01 2.24 1.43
CA ILE A 39 2.70 3.45 2.20
C ILE A 39 3.99 4.12 2.63
N MET A 40 4.01 5.45 2.56
CA MET A 40 5.13 6.27 2.99
C MET A 40 4.66 7.31 3.99
N TYR A 41 5.34 7.41 5.13
CA TYR A 41 4.95 8.31 6.21
C TYR A 41 6.18 8.71 7.04
N PHE A 42 6.06 9.79 7.83
CA PHE A 42 7.12 10.21 8.73
C PHE A 42 6.92 9.59 10.13
N ASP A 43 7.85 8.73 10.54
CA ASP A 43 7.84 8.15 11.88
C ASP A 43 8.52 9.11 12.88
N LYS A 44 7.81 9.48 13.95
CA LYS A 44 8.34 10.41 14.97
C LYS A 44 9.32 9.76 15.95
N ASN A 45 9.21 8.45 16.18
CA ASN A 45 10.10 7.74 17.09
C ASN A 45 11.50 7.64 16.47
N PHE A 46 11.55 7.28 15.19
CA PHE A 46 12.78 7.17 14.41
C PHE A 46 13.20 8.48 13.73
N LYS A 47 12.33 9.51 13.72
CA LYS A 47 12.53 10.82 13.09
C LYS A 47 12.95 10.72 11.63
N ARG A 48 12.33 9.82 10.86
CA ARG A 48 12.65 9.59 9.46
C ARG A 48 11.42 9.18 8.65
N ILE A 49 11.53 9.34 7.33
CA ILE A 49 10.53 8.81 6.40
C ILE A 49 10.68 7.29 6.35
N ILE A 50 9.57 6.58 6.54
CA ILE A 50 9.46 5.14 6.42
C ILE A 50 8.61 4.86 5.18
N SER A 51 9.09 3.97 4.31
CA SER A 51 8.31 3.37 3.24
C SER A 51 8.10 1.89 3.57
N THR A 52 6.85 1.43 3.46
CA THR A 52 6.46 0.08 3.83
C THR A 52 5.56 -0.51 2.77
N TYR A 53 5.94 -1.69 2.28
CA TYR A 53 5.13 -2.46 1.35
C TYR A 53 3.89 -3.03 2.04
N LEU A 54 2.72 -2.85 1.43
CA LEU A 54 1.44 -3.31 1.96
C LEU A 54 0.96 -4.58 1.25
N SER A 55 0.92 -4.55 -0.08
CA SER A 55 0.37 -5.64 -0.89
C SER A 55 0.81 -5.57 -2.34
N LEU A 56 0.75 -6.71 -3.01
CA LEU A 56 0.90 -6.87 -4.45
C LEU A 56 -0.35 -7.58 -4.94
N VAL A 57 -1.04 -6.97 -5.90
CA VAL A 57 -2.27 -7.51 -6.46
C VAL A 57 -1.98 -7.89 -7.90
N MET A 58 -2.22 -9.16 -8.25
CA MET A 58 -2.21 -9.58 -9.65
C MET A 58 -3.50 -9.08 -10.31
N MET A 59 -3.38 -8.50 -11.49
CA MET A 59 -4.48 -7.88 -12.23
C MET A 59 -4.58 -8.43 -13.64
N GLU A 60 -5.81 -8.71 -14.09
CA GLU A 60 -6.08 -9.07 -15.48
C GLU A 60 -6.02 -7.85 -16.41
N SER A 61 -6.41 -6.67 -15.92
CA SER A 61 -6.32 -5.38 -16.60
C SER A 61 -5.90 -4.28 -15.61
N CYS A 62 -5.25 -3.21 -16.09
CA CYS A 62 -4.89 -2.03 -15.28
C CYS A 62 -5.65 -0.78 -15.76
N ASP A 63 -6.94 -0.96 -16.03
CA ASP A 63 -7.83 0.18 -16.24
C ASP A 63 -8.17 0.87 -14.92
N ALA A 64 -8.71 2.09 -15.00
CA ALA A 64 -9.01 2.89 -13.81
C ALA A 64 -9.97 2.18 -12.84
N GLN A 65 -10.92 1.39 -13.35
CA GLN A 65 -11.90 0.68 -12.52
C GLN A 65 -11.24 -0.49 -11.80
N ALA A 66 -10.38 -1.23 -12.49
CA ALA A 66 -9.62 -2.35 -11.93
C ALA A 66 -8.69 -1.86 -10.81
N ILE A 67 -7.98 -0.75 -11.00
CA ILE A 67 -7.09 -0.16 -9.98
C ILE A 67 -7.89 0.23 -8.72
N VAL A 68 -9.01 0.94 -8.89
CA VAL A 68 -9.87 1.35 -7.76
C VAL A 68 -10.42 0.14 -7.00
N THR A 69 -10.69 -0.95 -7.70
CA THR A 69 -11.19 -2.19 -7.10
C THR A 69 -10.07 -2.97 -6.37
N ALA A 70 -8.85 -2.91 -6.89
CA ALA A 70 -7.67 -3.58 -6.33
C ALA A 70 -7.14 -2.89 -5.06
N ILE A 71 -7.30 -1.57 -4.93
CA ILE A 71 -6.95 -0.85 -3.71
C ILE A 71 -7.87 -1.34 -2.59
N PRO A 72 -7.34 -1.92 -1.50
CA PRO A 72 -8.15 -2.34 -0.38
C PRO A 72 -8.99 -1.17 0.12
N LYS A 73 -10.31 -1.33 0.16
CA LYS A 73 -11.22 -0.37 0.82
C LYS A 73 -10.91 -0.40 2.31
N GLY A 74 -9.94 0.39 2.70
CA GLY A 74 -9.56 0.48 4.10
C GLY A 74 -10.68 1.14 4.88
N ASN A 75 -11.26 0.40 5.81
CA ASN A 75 -11.82 0.99 7.03
C ASN A 75 -10.65 1.57 7.85
N PHE A 76 -10.03 2.64 7.34
CA PHE A 76 -9.12 3.51 8.08
C PHE A 76 -9.94 4.57 8.83
N LYS A 77 -10.98 4.12 9.53
CA LYS A 77 -11.62 4.89 10.60
C LYS A 77 -10.92 4.57 11.91
#